data_AF-A0A967Z7Y8-F1
#
_entry.id   AF-A0A967Z7Y8-F1
#
_cell.length_a   1.000
_cell.length_b   1.000
_cell.length_c   1.000
_cell.angle_alpha   90.00
_cell.angle_beta   90.00
_cell.angle_gamma   90.00
#
_symmetry.space_group_name_H-M   'P 1'
#
loop_
_entity.id
_entity.type
_entity.pdbx_description
1 polymer ?
#
loop_
_entity_poly.entity_id
_entity_poly.type
_entity_poly.pdbx_seq_one_letter_code
_entity_poly.pdbx_strand_id
1 'polypeptide(L)'
;TVTYDQREKRLNINGEAVPLELLGPYDGDPVLQLGEEVLGGKEHELLHMRSRISPGGTYVVPEGHYFVMGDNRDNSQDSRFEGVRYIPEDRMVGRAVRIWMNWRWPSEGGPQWSRIGAGIQ
;
A
#
# COMPACT_ATOMS: atom_id res chain seq x y z
N THR A 1 -2.84 17.41 -4.45
CA THR A 1 -1.93 17.32 -3.29
C THR A 1 -2.18 16.03 -2.55
N VAL A 2 -1.12 15.36 -2.09
CA VAL A 2 -1.19 14.17 -1.24
C VAL A 2 -0.50 14.51 0.07
N THR A 3 -1.13 14.19 1.21
CA THR A 3 -0.51 14.38 2.54
C THR A 3 -0.58 13.08 3.31
N TYR A 4 0.53 12.65 3.90
CA TYR A 4 0.58 11.49 4.78
C TYR A 4 1.05 11.90 6.17
N ASP A 5 0.17 11.75 7.17
CA ASP A 5 0.52 11.89 8.57
C ASP A 5 1.13 10.56 9.05
N GLN A 6 2.43 10.59 9.33
CA GLN A 6 3.17 9.42 9.77
C GLN A 6 2.90 8.98 11.21
N ARG A 7 2.40 9.88 12.07
CA ARG A 7 2.08 9.57 13.47
C ARG A 7 0.70 8.96 13.57
N GLU A 8 -0.27 9.58 12.90
CA GLU A 8 -1.66 9.13 12.88
C GLU A 8 -1.91 8.03 11.83
N LYS A 9 -0.92 7.77 10.95
CA LYS A 9 -1.02 6.81 9.84
C LYS A 9 -2.20 7.15 8.92
N ARG A 10 -2.35 8.44 8.58
CA ARG A 10 -3.50 8.96 7.82
C ARG A 10 -3.08 9.52 6.48
N LEU A 11 -3.74 9.05 5.42
CA LEU A 11 -3.63 9.60 4.07
C LEU A 11 -4.72 10.66 3.85
N ASN A 12 -4.34 11.78 3.24
CA ASN A 12 -5.26 12.80 2.77
C ASN A 12 -4.98 13.10 1.29
N ILE A 13 -6.03 13.23 0.49
CA ILE A 13 -5.96 13.59 -0.92
C ILE A 13 -6.71 14.91 -1.10
N ASN A 14 -6.02 15.92 -1.63
CA ASN A 14 -6.55 17.27 -1.87
C ASN A 14 -7.17 17.92 -0.63
N GLY A 15 -6.69 17.58 0.57
CA GLY A 15 -7.18 18.10 1.85
C GLY A 15 -8.30 17.26 2.47
N GLU A 16 -8.78 16.23 1.77
CA GLU A 16 -9.79 15.30 2.27
C GLU A 16 -9.13 14.05 2.83
N ALA A 17 -9.52 13.64 4.04
CA ALA A 17 -9.02 12.42 4.64
C ALA A 17 -9.57 11.21 3.88
N VAL A 18 -8.67 10.28 3.52
CA VAL A 18 -9.06 8.98 2.99
C VAL A 18 -9.61 8.17 4.17
N PRO A 19 -10.85 7.64 4.09
CA PRO A 19 -11.40 6.79 5.14
C PRO A 19 -10.48 5.61 5.41
N LEU A 20 -10.20 5.35 6.69
CA LEU A 20 -9.36 4.25 7.15
C LEU A 20 -9.94 3.64 8.42
N GLU A 21 -10.30 2.36 8.33
CA GLU A 21 -10.68 1.52 9.47
C GLU A 21 -9.51 0.62 9.87
N LEU A 22 -9.21 0.53 11.18
CA LEU A 22 -8.18 -0.37 11.69
C LEU A 22 -8.86 -1.62 12.25
N LEU A 23 -8.68 -2.74 11.56
CA LEU A 23 -9.37 -4.01 11.84
C LEU A 23 -8.74 -4.80 13.00
N GLY A 24 -7.49 -4.49 13.35
CA GLY A 24 -6.80 -5.08 14.50
C GLY A 24 -5.46 -5.75 14.13
N PRO A 25 -4.92 -6.60 15.02
CA PRO A 25 -3.68 -7.34 14.75
C PRO A 25 -3.79 -8.23 13.50
N TYR A 26 -2.78 -8.20 12.64
CA TYR A 26 -2.72 -9.09 11.47
C TYR A 26 -2.11 -10.43 11.85
N ASP A 27 -2.79 -11.54 11.53
CA ASP A 27 -2.35 -12.91 11.82
C ASP A 27 -1.95 -13.15 13.30
N GLY A 28 -2.60 -12.44 14.22
CA GLY A 28 -2.29 -12.50 15.65
C GLY A 28 -0.98 -11.82 16.07
N ASP A 29 -0.21 -11.25 15.14
CA ASP A 29 1.00 -10.48 15.46
C ASP A 29 0.60 -9.09 16.01
N PRO A 30 0.94 -8.78 17.28
CA PRO A 30 0.56 -7.51 17.89
C PRO A 30 1.27 -6.28 17.29
N VAL A 31 2.38 -6.46 16.57
CA VAL A 31 3.13 -5.38 15.90
C VAL A 31 2.47 -5.00 14.58
N LEU A 32 1.94 -5.99 13.86
CA LEU A 32 1.28 -5.79 12.57
C LEU A 32 -0.19 -5.40 12.79
N GLN A 33 -0.67 -4.42 12.06
CA GLN A 33 -2.04 -3.94 12.14
C GLN A 33 -2.66 -3.93 10.75
N LEU A 34 -3.71 -4.73 10.59
CA LEU A 34 -4.54 -4.74 9.39
C LEU A 34 -5.45 -3.50 9.43
N GLY A 35 -5.59 -2.84 8.29
CA GLY A 35 -6.56 -1.78 8.08
C GLY A 35 -7.16 -1.86 6.69
N GLU A 36 -8.25 -1.13 6.50
CA GLU A 36 -8.94 -1.00 5.22
C GLU A 36 -9.09 0.48 4.91
N GLU A 37 -8.58 0.92 3.76
CA GLU A 37 -8.78 2.27 3.25
C GLU A 37 -9.74 2.31 2.06
N VAL A 38 -10.54 3.37 1.96
CA VAL A 38 -11.43 3.59 0.81
C VAL A 38 -10.88 4.72 -0.06
N LEU A 39 -10.16 4.35 -1.12
CA LEU A 39 -9.52 5.29 -2.03
C LEU A 39 -10.19 5.25 -3.41
N GLY A 40 -10.67 6.41 -3.88
CA GLY A 40 -11.33 6.50 -5.19
C GLY A 40 -12.57 5.60 -5.32
N GLY A 41 -13.27 5.33 -4.21
CA GLY A 41 -14.44 4.45 -4.16
C GLY A 41 -14.12 2.95 -4.17
N LYS A 42 -12.86 2.56 -3.99
CA LYS A 42 -12.44 1.17 -3.82
C LYS A 42 -11.87 0.93 -2.45
N GLU A 43 -12.17 -0.23 -1.89
CA GLU A 43 -11.57 -0.74 -0.65
C GLU A 43 -10.19 -1.33 -0.95
N HIS A 44 -9.24 -1.06 -0.06
CA HIS A 44 -7.88 -1.57 -0.11
C HIS A 44 -7.47 -2.06 1.27
N GLU A 45 -7.06 -3.32 1.37
CA GLU A 45 -6.43 -3.85 2.58
C GLU A 45 -5.00 -3.33 2.70
N LEU A 46 -4.65 -2.86 3.88
CA LEU A 46 -3.34 -2.31 4.19
C LEU A 46 -2.75 -3.01 5.40
N LEU A 47 -1.42 -3.10 5.42
CA LEU A 47 -0.66 -3.55 6.56
C LEU A 47 0.19 -2.42 7.12
N HIS A 48 -0.07 -2.06 8.37
CA HIS A 48 0.73 -1.12 9.14
C HIS A 48 1.54 -1.83 10.23
N MET A 49 2.65 -1.21 10.64
CA MET A 49 3.40 -1.59 11.82
C MET A 49 3.17 -0.54 12.91
N ARG A 50 2.60 -0.94 14.06
CA ARG A 50 2.15 -0.01 15.12
C ARG A 50 3.26 0.94 15.60
N SER A 51 4.46 0.41 15.79
CA SER A 51 5.60 1.15 16.37
C SER A 51 6.55 1.76 15.35
N ARG A 52 6.39 1.44 14.06
CA ARG A 52 7.29 1.93 13.02
C ARG A 52 6.77 3.23 12.43
N ILE A 53 7.63 4.23 12.30
CA ILE A 53 7.28 5.48 11.60
C ILE A 53 7.86 5.39 10.19
N SER A 54 6.99 5.53 9.20
CA SER A 54 7.39 5.72 7.80
C SER A 54 7.45 7.21 7.47
N PRO A 55 8.24 7.64 6.48
CA PRO A 55 8.24 9.04 6.08
C PRO A 55 6.83 9.54 5.75
N GLY A 56 6.51 10.72 6.28
CA GLY A 56 5.29 11.46 5.96
C GLY A 56 5.62 12.86 5.48
N GLY A 57 4.58 13.59 5.08
CA GLY A 57 4.73 14.94 4.55
C GLY A 57 3.63 15.29 3.55
N THR A 58 3.80 16.46 2.95
CA THR A 58 2.91 17.00 1.92
C THR A 58 3.62 16.95 0.58
N TYR A 59 2.93 16.43 -0.42
CA TYR A 59 3.43 16.20 -1.75
C TYR A 59 2.50 16.86 -2.77
N VAL A 60 3.07 17.75 -3.59
CA VAL A 60 2.39 18.30 -4.76
C VAL A 60 2.85 17.47 -5.95
N VAL A 61 1.99 16.57 -6.42
CA VAL A 61 2.29 15.69 -7.56
C VAL A 61 2.31 16.53 -8.83
N PRO A 62 3.43 16.55 -9.59
CA PRO A 62 3.48 17.28 -10.85
C PRO A 62 2.51 16.70 -11.89
N GLU A 63 2.16 17.51 -12.89
CA GLU A 63 1.42 17.02 -14.06
C GLU A 63 2.19 15.91 -14.78
N GLY A 64 1.48 14.90 -15.29
CA GLY A 64 2.09 13.73 -15.95
C GLY A 64 2.88 12.82 -15.01
N HIS A 65 2.69 12.95 -13.69
CA HIS A 65 3.34 12.11 -12.69
C HIS A 65 2.33 11.48 -11.73
N TYR A 66 2.77 10.41 -11.07
CA TYR A 66 2.01 9.65 -10.10
C TYR A 66 2.72 9.60 -8.76
N PHE A 67 1.93 9.61 -7.69
CA PHE A 67 2.36 9.30 -6.34
C PHE A 67 1.83 7.92 -5.98
N VAL A 68 2.73 6.98 -5.69
CA VAL A 68 2.38 5.59 -5.39
C VAL A 68 2.70 5.26 -3.94
N MET A 69 1.88 4.39 -3.36
CA MET A 69 2.02 3.87 -2.01
C MET A 69 1.76 2.37 -2.04
N GLY A 70 2.55 1.60 -1.28
CA GLY A 70 2.37 0.15 -1.20
C GLY A 70 1.54 -0.26 0.02
N ASP A 71 0.72 -1.29 -0.14
CA ASP A 71 -0.21 -1.79 0.88
C ASP A 71 0.48 -2.20 2.19
N ASN A 72 1.69 -2.78 2.10
CA ASN A 72 2.57 -3.00 3.25
C ASN A 72 3.25 -1.68 3.63
N ARG A 73 2.47 -0.80 4.23
CA ARG A 73 2.69 0.64 4.33
C ARG A 73 4.01 0.99 5.00
N ASP A 74 4.42 0.23 6.00
CA ASP A 74 5.65 0.50 6.74
C ASP A 74 6.87 -0.30 6.26
N ASN A 75 6.70 -1.16 5.26
CA ASN A 75 7.77 -1.88 4.56
C ASN A 75 7.85 -1.56 3.06
N SER A 76 7.18 -0.51 2.61
CA SER A 76 7.20 -0.07 1.21
C SER A 76 8.16 1.11 1.04
N GLN A 77 9.16 0.96 0.17
CA GLN A 77 9.98 2.08 -0.30
C GLN A 77 9.30 2.70 -1.52
N ASP A 78 8.34 3.60 -1.27
CA ASP A 78 7.49 4.20 -2.30
C ASP A 78 7.64 5.74 -2.35
N SER A 79 6.69 6.44 -2.97
CA SER A 79 6.77 7.89 -3.26
C SER A 79 6.95 8.78 -2.04
N ARG A 80 6.72 8.25 -0.83
CA ARG A 80 7.05 8.96 0.43
C ARG A 80 8.55 9.19 0.62
N PHE A 81 9.38 8.34 0.02
CA PHE A 81 10.84 8.38 0.12
C PHE A 81 11.45 9.22 -1.00
N GLU A 82 12.48 9.98 -0.67
CA GLU A 82 13.15 10.88 -1.62
C GLU A 82 13.75 10.14 -2.83
N GLY A 83 14.20 8.90 -2.65
CA GLY A 83 14.74 8.09 -3.75
C GLY A 83 13.71 7.63 -4.79
N VAL A 84 12.41 7.75 -4.51
CA VAL A 84 11.32 7.35 -5.43
C VAL A 84 10.51 8.57 -5.86
N ARG A 85 10.05 9.36 -4.88
CA ARG A 85 9.34 10.64 -5.03
C ARG A 85 8.10 10.63 -5.95
N TYR A 86 8.26 10.71 -7.26
CA TYR A 86 7.17 10.74 -8.24
C TYR A 86 7.51 9.88 -9.45
N ILE A 87 6.53 9.14 -9.96
CA ILE A 87 6.72 8.29 -11.13
C ILE A 87 6.14 9.00 -12.35
N PRO A 88 6.95 9.35 -13.37
CA PRO A 88 6.43 9.93 -14.61
C PRO A 88 5.59 8.89 -15.37
N GLU A 89 4.56 9.37 -16.08
CA GLU A 89 3.60 8.53 -16.81
C GLU A 89 4.27 7.61 -17.83
N ASP A 90 5.32 8.07 -18.50
CA ASP A 90 6.07 7.31 -19.50
C ASP A 90 6.83 6.10 -18.93
N ARG A 91 7.00 6.03 -17.60
CA ARG A 91 7.57 4.87 -16.90
C ARG A 91 6.52 3.87 -16.44
N MET A 92 5.23 4.14 -16.67
CA MET A 92 4.17 3.19 -16.39
C MET A 92 4.10 2.12 -17.49
N VAL A 93 4.47 0.89 -17.15
CA VAL A 93 4.43 -0.24 -18.10
C VAL A 93 3.02 -0.82 -18.21
N GLY A 94 2.28 -0.88 -17.10
CA GLY A 94 0.93 -1.44 -17.10
C GLY A 94 0.39 -1.69 -15.70
N ARG A 95 -0.83 -2.23 -15.64
CA ARG A 95 -1.55 -2.56 -14.40
C ARG A 95 -1.47 -4.07 -14.13
N ALA A 96 -1.10 -4.44 -12.90
CA ALA A 96 -1.21 -5.83 -12.45
C ALA A 96 -2.70 -6.19 -12.28
N VAL A 97 -3.12 -7.35 -12.81
CA VAL A 97 -4.55 -7.72 -12.83
C VAL A 97 -4.87 -9.05 -12.19
N ARG A 98 -3.94 -10.02 -12.21
CA ARG A 98 -4.15 -11.37 -11.67
C ARG A 98 -2.85 -11.99 -11.20
N ILE A 99 -2.96 -12.90 -10.23
CA ILE A 99 -1.87 -13.76 -9.80
C ILE A 99 -1.87 -15.02 -10.67
N TRP A 100 -0.88 -15.18 -11.54
CA TRP A 100 -0.79 -16.38 -12.40
C TRP A 100 -0.19 -17.59 -11.67
N MET A 101 0.68 -17.33 -10.67
CA MET A 101 1.34 -18.37 -9.86
C MET A 101 1.67 -17.81 -8.47
N ASN A 102 1.59 -18.67 -7.45
CA ASN A 102 2.07 -18.37 -6.11
C ASN A 102 2.70 -19.63 -5.48
N TRP A 103 3.88 -19.49 -4.88
CA TRP A 103 4.70 -20.64 -4.48
C TRP A 103 5.40 -20.36 -3.13
N ARG A 104 5.17 -21.20 -2.12
CA ARG A 104 5.98 -21.25 -0.89
C ARG A 104 7.16 -22.19 -1.10
N TRP A 105 8.21 -22.07 -0.29
CA TRP A 105 9.30 -23.05 -0.33
C TRP A 105 8.75 -24.48 -0.31
N PRO A 106 9.37 -25.44 -1.04
CA PRO A 106 8.85 -26.80 -1.11
C PRO A 106 8.64 -27.46 0.27
N SER A 107 9.50 -27.12 1.24
CA SER A 107 9.38 -27.54 2.65
C SER A 107 8.20 -26.90 3.41
N GLU A 108 7.61 -25.83 2.88
CA GLU A 108 6.54 -25.02 3.49
C GLU A 108 5.20 -25.14 2.76
N GLY A 109 5.06 -26.09 1.83
CA GLY A 109 3.79 -26.41 1.19
C GLY A 109 3.70 -26.16 -0.32
N GLY A 110 4.75 -25.64 -0.97
CA GLY A 110 4.80 -25.54 -2.43
C GLY A 110 3.73 -24.59 -3.01
N PRO A 111 3.08 -24.94 -4.14
CA PRO A 111 2.10 -24.07 -4.80
C PRO A 111 0.90 -23.71 -3.92
N GLN A 112 0.55 -22.42 -3.85
CA GLN A 112 -0.67 -21.94 -3.17
C GLN A 112 -1.82 -21.77 -4.17
N TRP A 113 -2.56 -22.84 -4.40
CA TRP A 113 -3.62 -22.90 -5.41
C TRP A 113 -4.74 -21.87 -5.22
N SER A 114 -5.10 -21.54 -3.98
CA SER A 114 -6.18 -20.58 -3.67
C SER A 114 -5.89 -19.15 -4.15
N ARG A 115 -4.62 -18.80 -4.38
CA ARG A 115 -4.23 -17.48 -4.88
C ARG A 115 -4.17 -17.41 -6.40
N ILE A 116 -4.06 -18.54 -7.09
CA ILE A 116 -3.91 -18.58 -8.54
C ILE A 116 -5.24 -18.15 -9.19
N GLY A 117 -5.15 -17.20 -10.12
CA GLY A 117 -6.30 -16.61 -10.81
C GLY A 117 -6.99 -15.48 -10.05
N ALA A 118 -6.66 -15.27 -8.77
CA ALA A 118 -7.20 -14.18 -7.96
C ALA A 118 -6.86 -12.82 -8.60
N GLY A 119 -7.82 -11.90 -8.53
CA GLY A 119 -7.64 -10.52 -8.98
C GLY A 119 -6.67 -9.76 -8.10
N ILE A 120 -5.95 -8.81 -8.71
CA ILE A 120 -5.18 -7.79 -7.99
C ILE A 120 -6.03 -6.53 -8.02
N GLN A 121 -6.29 -5.96 -6.84
CA GLN A 121 -7.11 -4.76 -6.67
C GLN A 121 -6.34 -3.50 -7.11
#